data_AF-A0A3A0ABP7-F1
#
_entry.id   AF-A0A3A0ABP7-F1
#
_cell.length_a   1.000
_cell.length_b   1.000
_cell.length_c   1.000
_cell.angle_alpha   90.00
_cell.angle_beta   90.00
_cell.angle_gamma   90.00
#
_symmetry.space_group_name_H-M   'P 1'
#
loop_
_entity.id
_entity.type
_entity.pdbx_description
1 polymer ?
#
loop_
_entity_poly.entity_id
_entity_poly.type
_entity_poly.pdbx_seq_one_letter_code
_entity_poly.pdbx_strand_id
1 'polypeptide(L)'
;MQVPKSSPTREAIYRVRYDVYIVEKRYAQKYVDHVRKTICEPLDENGFVYGAFADNQVVGTVRTNYASQSHLEEHFELYGVNPRRFPNAALTTKLIVTPAYRGATLAFRLCAATYVQALRDGICYGFADCDQSMAPLYERLGFRTYRSVRYRFPEQGEGVVMVIDLRDQAYLRKVRSPLLKHCTKVLEMSEPGKRAPVSSEHF
;
A
#
# COMPACT_ATOMS: atom_id res chain seq x y z
N MET A 1 0.79 8.68 8.02
CA MET A 1 0.24 8.03 9.24
C MET A 1 -1.02 7.27 8.88
N GLN A 2 -1.37 6.23 9.64
CA GLN A 2 -2.68 5.60 9.50
C GLN A 2 -3.78 6.59 9.91
N VAL A 3 -4.86 6.66 9.14
CA VAL A 3 -5.98 7.57 9.35
C VAL A 3 -7.17 6.77 9.92
N PRO A 4 -7.72 7.16 11.08
CA PRO A 4 -8.87 6.49 11.67
C PRO A 4 -10.10 6.50 10.76
N LYS A 5 -10.92 5.43 10.80
CA LYS A 5 -12.07 5.24 9.90
C LYS A 5 -13.10 6.38 9.99
N SER A 6 -13.38 6.87 11.19
CA SER A 6 -14.35 7.94 11.47
C SER A 6 -13.77 9.36 11.41
N SER A 7 -12.52 9.53 10.97
CA SER A 7 -11.88 10.84 10.96
C SER A 7 -12.38 11.70 9.79
N PRO A 8 -12.64 13.01 9.97
CA PRO A 8 -12.87 13.95 8.87
C PRO A 8 -11.76 13.91 7.81
N THR A 9 -10.55 13.52 8.21
CA THR A 9 -9.39 13.33 7.34
C THR A 9 -9.59 12.25 6.27
N ARG A 10 -10.46 11.25 6.50
CA ARG A 10 -10.80 10.24 5.49
C ARG A 10 -11.51 10.84 4.28
N GLU A 11 -12.41 11.79 4.52
CA GLU A 11 -13.13 12.47 3.43
C GLU A 11 -12.15 13.22 2.53
N ALA A 12 -11.15 13.90 3.12
CA ALA A 12 -10.11 14.58 2.35
C ALA A 12 -9.27 13.60 1.50
N ILE A 13 -8.98 12.40 2.02
CA ILE A 13 -8.33 11.33 1.24
C ILE A 13 -9.21 10.89 0.07
N TYR A 14 -10.52 10.72 0.28
CA TYR A 14 -11.43 10.32 -0.80
C TYR A 14 -11.55 11.38 -1.89
N ARG A 15 -11.45 12.66 -1.53
CA ARG A 15 -11.36 13.78 -2.50
C ARG A 15 -10.06 13.71 -3.32
N VAL A 16 -8.93 13.47 -2.67
CA VAL A 16 -7.64 13.29 -3.38
C VAL A 16 -7.70 12.12 -4.37
N ARG A 17 -8.38 11.02 -4.01
CA ARG A 17 -8.60 9.91 -4.94
C ARG A 17 -9.44 10.34 -6.15
N TYR A 18 -10.51 11.11 -5.92
CA TYR A 18 -11.33 11.64 -7.00
C TYR A 18 -10.51 12.53 -7.94
N ASP A 19 -9.77 13.49 -7.39
CA ASP A 19 -8.97 14.42 -8.18
C ASP A 19 -7.93 13.69 -9.06
N VAL A 20 -7.27 12.68 -8.51
CA VAL A 20 -6.26 11.95 -9.29
C VAL A 20 -6.91 10.96 -10.26
N TYR A 21 -7.84 10.11 -9.81
CA TYR A 21 -8.37 9.07 -10.69
C TYR A 21 -9.39 9.57 -11.70
N ILE A 22 -10.26 10.50 -11.33
CA ILE A 22 -11.30 11.02 -12.23
C ILE A 22 -10.78 12.22 -13.03
N VAL A 23 -10.26 13.23 -12.34
CA VAL A 23 -9.93 14.51 -13.01
C VAL A 23 -8.63 14.39 -13.81
N GLU A 24 -7.57 13.88 -13.20
CA GLU A 24 -6.27 13.74 -13.88
C GLU A 24 -6.21 12.52 -14.80
N LYS A 25 -6.52 11.33 -14.28
CA LYS A 25 -6.32 10.06 -14.99
C LYS A 25 -7.49 9.65 -15.88
N ARG A 26 -8.68 10.24 -15.68
CA ARG A 26 -9.92 9.91 -16.42
C ARG A 26 -10.30 8.43 -16.36
N TYR A 27 -10.01 7.78 -15.23
CA TYR A 27 -10.37 6.39 -14.99
C TYR A 27 -11.87 6.25 -14.74
N ALA A 28 -12.43 5.12 -15.18
CA ALA A 28 -13.82 4.78 -14.91
C ALA A 28 -13.90 4.01 -13.58
N GLN A 29 -14.09 4.72 -12.47
CA GLN A 29 -14.11 4.11 -11.13
C GLN A 29 -15.54 3.74 -10.71
N LYS A 30 -15.76 2.49 -10.29
CA LYS A 30 -17.09 1.96 -9.92
C LYS A 30 -17.79 2.73 -8.78
N TYR A 31 -17.02 3.21 -7.81
CA TYR A 31 -17.52 3.81 -6.57
C TYR A 31 -17.36 5.35 -6.52
N VAL A 32 -17.37 6.00 -7.68
CA VAL A 32 -17.27 7.45 -7.77
C VAL A 32 -18.57 8.13 -7.33
N ASP A 33 -18.45 9.16 -6.49
CA ASP A 33 -19.52 10.11 -6.19
C ASP A 33 -19.15 11.46 -6.80
N HIS A 34 -19.80 11.81 -7.91
CA HIS A 34 -19.56 13.08 -8.62
C HIS A 34 -20.15 14.30 -7.90
N VAL A 35 -21.15 14.11 -7.04
CA VAL A 35 -21.75 15.21 -6.27
C VAL A 35 -20.81 15.62 -5.14
N ARG A 36 -20.33 14.65 -4.36
CA ARG A 36 -19.39 14.89 -3.25
C ARG A 36 -17.94 15.05 -3.71
N LYS A 37 -17.64 14.64 -4.95
CA LYS A 37 -16.29 14.55 -5.53
C LYS A 37 -15.37 13.66 -4.71
N THR A 38 -15.84 12.46 -4.42
CA THR A 38 -15.12 11.48 -3.59
C THR A 38 -15.10 10.10 -4.23
N ILE A 39 -14.08 9.31 -3.90
CA ILE A 39 -14.06 7.87 -4.14
C ILE A 39 -13.87 7.14 -2.80
N CYS A 40 -14.92 6.48 -2.33
CA CYS A 40 -14.92 5.63 -1.15
C CYS A 40 -15.41 4.23 -1.58
N GLU A 41 -14.63 3.20 -1.29
CA GLU A 41 -14.86 1.83 -1.73
C GLU A 41 -15.19 0.92 -0.52
N PRO A 42 -15.89 -0.21 -0.73
CA PRO A 42 -16.12 -1.18 0.35
C PRO A 42 -14.84 -1.63 1.06
N LEU A 43 -13.73 -1.80 0.33
CA LEU A 43 -12.43 -2.15 0.91
C LEU A 43 -11.87 -1.10 1.87
N ASP A 44 -12.35 0.14 1.83
CA ASP A 44 -11.96 1.17 2.80
C ASP A 44 -12.51 0.86 4.20
N GLU A 45 -13.59 0.10 4.33
CA GLU A 45 -14.17 -0.25 5.63
C GLU A 45 -13.19 -1.07 6.47
N ASN A 46 -12.53 -2.07 5.87
CA ASN A 46 -11.59 -2.95 6.58
C ASN A 46 -10.12 -2.69 6.22
N GLY A 47 -9.87 -1.70 5.37
CA GLY A 47 -8.53 -1.29 4.97
C GLY A 47 -7.84 -0.36 5.96
N PHE A 48 -6.54 -0.57 6.13
CA PHE A 48 -5.63 0.37 6.75
C PHE A 48 -5.31 1.48 5.73
N VAL A 49 -5.94 2.65 5.92
CA VAL A 49 -5.73 3.81 5.06
C VAL A 49 -4.68 4.72 5.68
N TYR A 50 -3.66 5.07 4.92
CA TYR A 50 -2.58 5.96 5.33
C TYR A 50 -2.64 7.26 4.54
N GLY A 51 -2.51 8.39 5.23
CA GLY A 51 -2.39 9.72 4.63
C GLY A 51 -1.01 10.32 4.90
N ALA A 52 -0.55 11.12 3.95
CA ALA A 52 0.55 12.06 4.13
C ALA A 52 0.01 13.50 4.06
N PHE A 53 0.58 14.36 4.91
CA PHE A 53 0.09 15.71 5.13
C PHE A 53 1.19 16.75 4.99
N ALA A 54 0.86 17.88 4.37
CA ALA A 54 1.66 19.10 4.38
C ALA A 54 0.70 20.27 4.56
N ASP A 55 1.00 21.19 5.49
CA ASP A 55 0.15 22.35 5.82
C ASP A 55 -1.33 21.99 6.03
N ASN A 56 -1.58 20.91 6.78
CA ASN A 56 -2.90 20.31 7.04
C ASN A 56 -3.67 19.82 5.80
N GLN A 57 -3.04 19.76 4.63
CA GLN A 57 -3.61 19.20 3.39
C GLN A 57 -3.15 17.76 3.16
N VAL A 58 -4.04 16.91 2.66
CA VAL A 58 -3.67 15.56 2.21
C VAL A 58 -2.87 15.69 0.91
N VAL A 59 -1.61 15.28 0.95
CA VAL A 59 -0.70 15.33 -0.21
C VAL A 59 -0.39 13.96 -0.80
N GLY A 60 -0.78 12.90 -0.10
CA GLY A 60 -0.72 11.53 -0.62
C GLY A 60 -1.47 10.54 0.26
N THR A 61 -1.77 9.37 -0.30
CA THR A 61 -2.49 8.29 0.37
C THR A 61 -2.03 6.92 -0.13
N VAL A 62 -2.22 5.89 0.69
CA VAL A 62 -2.14 4.47 0.31
C VAL A 62 -3.08 3.65 1.19
N ARG A 63 -3.66 2.57 0.66
CA ARG A 63 -4.50 1.62 1.40
C ARG A 63 -3.84 0.25 1.42
N THR A 64 -3.91 -0.44 2.55
CA THR A 64 -3.58 -1.87 2.65
C THR A 64 -4.73 -2.63 3.29
N ASN A 65 -5.09 -3.77 2.71
CA ASN A 65 -6.10 -4.70 3.21
C ASN A 65 -5.42 -6.05 3.52
N TYR A 66 -5.71 -6.65 4.66
CA TYR A 66 -5.21 -7.99 5.01
C TYR A 66 -6.22 -9.04 4.56
N ALA A 67 -5.75 -10.10 3.91
CA ALA A 67 -6.63 -11.18 3.42
C ALA A 67 -7.41 -11.87 4.53
N SER A 68 -6.90 -11.85 5.77
CA SER A 68 -7.60 -12.38 6.95
C SER A 68 -8.72 -11.49 7.47
N GLN A 69 -8.83 -10.25 6.99
CA GLN A 69 -9.74 -9.22 7.53
C GLN A 69 -10.58 -8.53 6.44
N SER A 70 -10.40 -8.92 5.17
CA SER A 70 -11.01 -8.24 4.03
C SER A 70 -11.39 -9.24 2.95
N HIS A 71 -12.49 -8.96 2.26
CA HIS A 71 -12.94 -9.72 1.11
C HIS A 71 -12.07 -9.39 -0.11
N LEU A 72 -11.00 -10.15 -0.30
CA LEU A 72 -10.03 -9.98 -1.40
C LEU A 72 -10.19 -11.04 -2.50
N GLU A 73 -11.21 -11.90 -2.41
CA GLU A 73 -11.42 -13.04 -3.30
C GLU A 73 -11.48 -12.60 -4.76
N GLU A 74 -12.28 -11.58 -5.07
CA GLU A 74 -12.39 -11.04 -6.44
C GLU A 74 -11.04 -10.54 -6.97
N HIS A 75 -10.23 -9.89 -6.12
CA HIS A 75 -8.93 -9.37 -6.53
C HIS A 75 -7.92 -10.49 -6.72
N PHE A 76 -7.91 -11.48 -5.82
CA PHE A 76 -6.99 -12.61 -5.91
C PHE A 76 -7.34 -13.56 -7.05
N GLU A 77 -8.63 -13.82 -7.28
CA GLU A 77 -9.10 -14.54 -8.46
C GLU A 77 -8.65 -13.80 -9.72
N LEU A 78 -8.90 -12.48 -9.77
CA LEU A 78 -8.48 -11.63 -10.86
C LEU A 78 -6.97 -11.70 -11.14
N TYR A 79 -6.16 -11.65 -10.09
CA TYR A 79 -4.71 -11.72 -10.20
C TYR A 79 -4.19 -13.15 -10.47
N GLY A 80 -5.04 -14.17 -10.38
CA GLY A 80 -4.63 -15.58 -10.36
C GLY A 80 -3.72 -15.92 -9.18
N VAL A 81 -3.97 -15.28 -8.04
CA VAL A 81 -3.31 -15.57 -6.76
C VAL A 81 -4.07 -16.72 -6.10
N ASN A 82 -3.35 -17.81 -5.82
CA ASN A 82 -3.90 -18.88 -5.00
C ASN A 82 -3.69 -18.54 -3.52
N PRO A 83 -4.75 -18.23 -2.73
CA PRO A 83 -4.60 -17.82 -1.34
C PRO A 83 -3.92 -18.89 -0.47
N ARG A 84 -4.03 -20.17 -0.83
CA ARG A 84 -3.36 -21.27 -0.12
C ARG A 84 -1.84 -21.22 -0.26
N ARG A 85 -1.32 -20.65 -1.35
CA ARG A 85 0.12 -20.49 -1.59
C ARG A 85 0.69 -19.26 -0.87
N PHE A 86 -0.16 -18.29 -0.55
CA PHE A 86 0.22 -17.02 0.05
C PHE A 86 -0.54 -16.80 1.36
N PRO A 87 -0.23 -17.59 2.41
CA PRO A 87 -0.82 -17.35 3.72
C PRO A 87 -0.38 -15.98 4.25
N ASN A 88 -1.24 -15.34 5.04
CA ASN A 88 -0.99 -14.02 5.62
C ASN A 88 -0.59 -12.99 4.55
N ALA A 89 -1.40 -12.90 3.48
CA ALA A 89 -1.22 -11.93 2.42
C ALA A 89 -1.94 -10.61 2.71
N ALA A 90 -1.42 -9.55 2.13
CA ALA A 90 -2.05 -8.24 2.08
C ALA A 90 -2.14 -7.74 0.65
N LEU A 91 -3.15 -6.92 0.35
CA LEU A 91 -3.28 -6.17 -0.89
C LEU A 91 -3.08 -4.69 -0.59
N THR A 92 -2.14 -4.05 -1.28
CA THR A 92 -1.89 -2.61 -1.20
C THR A 92 -2.33 -1.93 -2.48
N THR A 93 -3.26 -0.97 -2.36
CA THR A 93 -3.82 -0.22 -3.48
C THR A 93 -3.90 1.27 -3.14
N LYS A 94 -4.40 2.06 -4.10
CA LYS A 94 -4.70 3.49 -3.91
C LYS A 94 -3.47 4.30 -3.45
N LEU A 95 -2.28 3.91 -3.90
CA LEU A 95 -1.06 4.70 -3.76
C LEU A 95 -1.17 5.94 -4.66
N ILE A 96 -1.33 7.10 -4.04
CA ILE A 96 -1.48 8.38 -4.72
C ILE A 96 -0.55 9.40 -4.08
N VAL A 97 0.13 10.18 -4.93
CA VAL A 97 0.81 11.40 -4.54
C VAL A 97 0.29 12.53 -5.42
N THR A 98 -0.13 13.62 -4.79
CA THR A 98 -0.64 14.80 -5.49
C THR A 98 0.46 15.42 -6.37
N PRO A 99 0.12 16.05 -7.53
CA PRO A 99 1.11 16.49 -8.52
C PRO A 99 2.27 17.32 -7.96
N ALA A 100 1.99 18.25 -7.06
CA ALA A 100 3.00 19.14 -6.44
C ALA A 100 4.04 18.41 -5.58
N TYR A 101 3.76 17.16 -5.16
CA TYR A 101 4.61 16.37 -4.27
C TYR A 101 5.20 15.13 -4.96
N ARG A 102 5.00 14.97 -6.27
CA ARG A 102 5.59 13.88 -7.06
C ARG A 102 7.09 14.09 -7.26
N GLY A 103 7.82 13.00 -7.48
CA GLY A 103 9.29 13.03 -7.59
C GLY A 103 10.03 13.13 -6.24
N ALA A 104 9.35 13.51 -5.16
CA ALA A 104 9.87 13.43 -3.81
C ALA A 104 9.87 11.98 -3.26
N THR A 105 10.43 11.78 -2.07
CA THR A 105 10.47 10.48 -1.38
C THR A 105 9.12 10.04 -0.81
N LEU A 106 8.04 10.79 -1.08
CA LEU A 106 6.76 10.62 -0.40
C LEU A 106 6.10 9.26 -0.67
N ALA A 107 6.09 8.81 -1.92
CA ALA A 107 5.57 7.49 -2.27
C ALA A 107 6.32 6.37 -1.51
N PHE A 108 7.65 6.44 -1.47
CA PHE A 108 8.47 5.50 -0.70
C PHE A 108 8.13 5.51 0.79
N ARG A 109 7.92 6.69 1.39
CA ARG A 109 7.56 6.82 2.81
C ARG A 109 6.19 6.23 3.12
N LEU A 110 5.22 6.41 2.22
CA LEU A 110 3.89 5.79 2.34
C LEU A 110 3.99 4.27 2.27
N CYS A 111 4.71 3.73 1.27
CA CYS A 111 4.94 2.29 1.16
C CYS A 111 5.75 1.71 2.34
N ALA A 112 6.74 2.44 2.86
CA ALA A 112 7.49 2.00 4.02
C ALA A 112 6.62 1.94 5.28
N ALA A 113 5.68 2.87 5.44
CA ALA A 113 4.75 2.86 6.57
C ALA A 113 3.83 1.63 6.52
N THR A 114 3.24 1.32 5.36
CA THR A 114 2.39 0.12 5.21
C THR A 114 3.20 -1.17 5.35
N TYR A 115 4.41 -1.22 4.78
CA TYR A 115 5.31 -2.35 4.89
C TYR A 115 5.70 -2.67 6.33
N VAL A 116 6.12 -1.66 7.11
CA VAL A 116 6.52 -1.84 8.51
C VAL A 116 5.36 -2.38 9.34
N GLN A 117 4.16 -1.82 9.15
CA GLN A 117 2.99 -2.28 9.90
C GLN A 117 2.62 -3.71 9.52
N ALA A 118 2.53 -4.00 8.21
CA ALA A 118 2.23 -5.35 7.73
C ALA A 118 3.25 -6.39 8.25
N LEU A 119 4.54 -6.07 8.24
CA LEU A 119 5.58 -6.96 8.74
C LEU A 119 5.42 -7.24 10.24
N ARG A 120 5.07 -6.22 11.04
CA ARG A 120 4.78 -6.35 12.48
C ARG A 120 3.55 -7.20 12.75
N ASP A 121 2.53 -7.04 11.92
CA ASP A 121 1.26 -7.77 12.03
C ASP A 121 1.35 -9.21 11.48
N GLY A 122 2.55 -9.67 11.14
CA GLY A 122 2.80 -11.05 10.71
C GLY A 122 2.44 -11.33 9.25
N ILE A 123 2.20 -10.30 8.44
CA ILE A 123 2.00 -10.44 6.99
C ILE A 123 3.30 -10.93 6.35
N CYS A 124 3.17 -11.94 5.50
CA CYS A 124 4.29 -12.55 4.78
C CYS A 124 4.39 -12.00 3.35
N TYR A 125 3.25 -11.78 2.69
CA TYR A 125 3.20 -11.40 1.28
C TYR A 125 2.38 -10.13 1.05
N GLY A 126 2.89 -9.22 0.24
CA GLY A 126 2.17 -8.03 -0.20
C GLY A 126 1.94 -8.07 -1.70
N PHE A 127 0.69 -7.90 -2.12
CA PHE A 127 0.31 -7.75 -3.52
C PHE A 127 -0.03 -6.30 -3.83
N ALA A 128 0.22 -5.88 -5.07
CA ALA A 128 -0.24 -4.62 -5.62
C ALA A 128 -0.50 -4.79 -7.13
N ASP A 129 -1.55 -4.16 -7.64
CA ASP A 129 -1.68 -3.87 -9.06
C ASP A 129 -1.28 -2.41 -9.35
N CYS A 130 -0.69 -2.18 -10.51
CA CYS A 130 -0.32 -0.84 -10.91
C CYS A 130 -0.22 -0.68 -12.43
N ASP A 131 -0.30 0.56 -12.88
CA ASP A 131 0.13 0.96 -14.23
C ASP A 131 1.57 0.48 -14.49
N GLN A 132 1.90 0.13 -15.73
CA GLN A 132 3.23 -0.37 -16.07
C GLN A 132 4.35 0.64 -15.77
N SER A 133 4.06 1.94 -15.85
CA SER A 133 5.00 3.02 -15.50
C SER A 133 5.36 3.05 -14.01
N MET A 134 4.57 2.41 -13.14
CA MET A 134 4.84 2.32 -11.70
C MET A 134 5.67 1.09 -11.32
N ALA A 135 5.82 0.10 -12.21
CA ALA A 135 6.57 -1.11 -11.92
C ALA A 135 8.02 -0.83 -11.43
N PRO A 136 8.79 0.11 -12.04
CA PRO A 136 10.14 0.42 -11.55
C PRO A 136 10.19 0.95 -10.11
N LEU A 137 9.14 1.65 -9.65
CA LEU A 137 9.05 2.10 -8.25
C LEU A 137 8.94 0.90 -7.31
N TYR A 138 8.04 -0.03 -7.62
CA TYR A 138 7.78 -1.22 -6.82
C TYR A 138 8.96 -2.20 -6.86
N GLU A 139 9.63 -2.37 -7.99
CA GLU A 139 10.85 -3.18 -8.09
C GLU A 139 11.96 -2.66 -7.16
N ARG A 140 12.14 -1.33 -7.09
CA ARG A 140 13.08 -0.71 -6.15
C ARG A 140 12.68 -0.91 -4.69
N LEU A 141 11.39 -1.04 -4.39
CA LEU A 141 10.91 -1.41 -3.05
C LEU A 141 11.16 -2.89 -2.73
N GLY A 142 11.38 -3.75 -3.73
CA GLY A 142 11.58 -5.19 -3.58
C GLY A 142 10.39 -6.04 -3.99
N PHE A 143 9.41 -5.45 -4.67
CA PHE A 143 8.40 -6.24 -5.37
C PHE A 143 9.01 -6.91 -6.60
N ARG A 144 8.40 -8.02 -6.99
CA ARG A 144 8.65 -8.76 -8.23
C ARG A 144 7.36 -8.78 -9.03
N THR A 145 7.47 -8.77 -10.35
CA THR A 145 6.31 -9.08 -11.20
C THR A 145 5.82 -10.47 -10.86
N TYR A 146 4.59 -10.57 -10.35
CA TYR A 146 3.94 -11.85 -10.06
C TYR A 146 3.42 -12.44 -11.37
N ARG A 147 2.71 -11.62 -12.13
CA ARG A 147 2.28 -11.93 -13.48
C ARG A 147 2.31 -10.67 -14.34
N SER A 148 2.99 -10.77 -15.47
CA SER A 148 2.86 -9.84 -16.59
C SER A 148 1.64 -10.26 -17.41
N VAL A 149 0.46 -10.26 -16.80
CA VAL A 149 -0.75 -10.42 -17.60
C VAL A 149 -0.91 -9.11 -18.37
N ARG A 150 -1.15 -9.16 -19.68
CA ARG A 150 -1.88 -8.08 -20.37
C ARG A 150 -3.33 -8.11 -19.87
N TYR A 151 -3.52 -7.89 -18.58
CA TYR A 151 -4.85 -7.82 -18.00
C TYR A 151 -5.35 -6.40 -18.16
N ARG A 152 -6.50 -6.26 -18.81
CA ARG A 152 -7.18 -4.97 -18.96
C ARG A 152 -8.06 -4.78 -17.74
N PHE A 153 -7.55 -4.08 -16.73
CA PHE A 153 -8.35 -3.60 -15.62
C PHE A 153 -9.52 -2.80 -16.16
N PRO A 154 -10.77 -3.14 -15.77
CA PRO A 154 -11.96 -2.44 -16.26
C PRO A 154 -11.88 -0.91 -16.10
N GLU A 155 -11.20 -0.46 -15.04
CA GLU A 155 -11.16 0.95 -14.65
C GLU A 155 -9.98 1.76 -15.25
N GLN A 156 -8.82 1.11 -15.50
CA GLN A 156 -7.55 1.78 -15.84
C GLN A 156 -6.86 1.24 -17.11
N GLY A 157 -7.32 0.13 -17.70
CA GLY A 157 -6.66 -0.49 -18.86
C GLY A 157 -5.57 -1.48 -18.48
N GLU A 158 -4.51 -1.61 -19.28
CA GLU A 158 -3.44 -2.59 -19.01
C GLU A 158 -2.66 -2.26 -17.73
N GLY A 159 -2.37 -3.27 -16.91
CA GLY A 159 -1.50 -3.09 -15.75
C GLY A 159 -0.76 -4.37 -15.34
N VAL A 160 0.07 -4.28 -14.31
CA VAL A 160 0.94 -5.35 -13.83
C VAL A 160 0.58 -5.71 -12.40
N VAL A 161 0.54 -7.01 -12.10
CA VAL A 161 0.42 -7.50 -10.73
C VAL A 161 1.81 -7.80 -10.17
N MET A 162 2.09 -7.23 -9.01
CA MET A 162 3.37 -7.32 -8.33
C MET A 162 3.21 -7.97 -6.96
N VAL A 163 4.24 -8.67 -6.51
CA VAL A 163 4.28 -9.33 -5.19
C VAL A 163 5.61 -9.04 -4.49
N ILE A 164 5.56 -8.80 -3.19
CA ILE A 164 6.73 -8.72 -2.32
C ILE A 164 6.61 -9.81 -1.24
N ASP A 165 7.71 -10.53 -1.01
CA ASP A 165 7.90 -11.29 0.21
C ASP A 165 8.46 -10.33 1.26
N LEU A 166 7.70 -10.05 2.31
CA LEU A 166 8.06 -9.03 3.29
C LEU A 166 9.29 -9.42 4.11
N ARG A 167 9.67 -10.70 4.14
CA ARG A 167 10.76 -11.23 4.97
C ARG A 167 12.00 -11.65 4.18
N ASP A 168 11.95 -11.61 2.84
CA ASP A 168 13.07 -11.93 1.96
C ASP A 168 14.17 -10.84 1.99
N GLN A 169 14.90 -10.79 3.11
CA GLN A 169 16.02 -9.86 3.32
C GLN A 169 17.12 -10.04 2.26
N ALA A 170 17.32 -11.26 1.75
CA ALA A 170 18.31 -11.54 0.72
C ALA A 170 17.96 -10.79 -0.57
N TYR A 171 16.69 -10.84 -1.00
CA TYR A 171 16.24 -10.11 -2.17
C TYR A 171 16.19 -8.61 -1.95
N LEU A 172 15.69 -8.15 -0.79
CA LEU A 172 15.70 -6.72 -0.44
C LEU A 172 17.13 -6.15 -0.51
N ARG A 173 18.14 -6.91 -0.08
CA ARG A 173 19.55 -6.55 -0.22
C ARG A 173 20.01 -6.55 -1.67
N LYS A 174 19.66 -7.58 -2.45
CA LYS A 174 20.01 -7.69 -3.87
C LYS A 174 19.57 -6.48 -4.69
N VAL A 175 18.34 -5.99 -4.47
CA VAL A 175 17.77 -4.84 -5.19
C VAL A 175 18.07 -3.50 -4.52
N ARG A 176 18.87 -3.49 -3.44
CA ARG A 176 19.19 -2.29 -2.63
C ARG A 176 17.92 -1.57 -2.16
N SER A 177 16.91 -2.33 -1.74
CA SER A 177 15.63 -1.77 -1.33
C SER A 177 15.78 -0.89 -0.09
N PRO A 178 15.13 0.30 -0.06
CA PRO A 178 15.08 1.13 1.14
C PRO A 178 14.32 0.47 2.30
N LEU A 179 13.57 -0.61 2.05
CA LEU A 179 12.83 -1.37 3.05
C LEU A 179 13.72 -2.32 3.86
N LEU A 180 14.93 -2.67 3.39
CA LEU A 180 15.80 -3.62 4.08
C LEU A 180 16.10 -3.23 5.53
N LYS A 181 16.38 -1.95 5.78
CA LYS A 181 16.64 -1.44 7.14
C LYS A 181 15.44 -1.60 8.06
N HIS A 182 14.23 -1.46 7.51
CA HIS A 182 12.99 -1.63 8.24
C HIS A 182 12.70 -3.10 8.51
N CYS A 183 12.93 -3.97 7.52
CA CYS A 183 12.82 -5.42 7.64
C CYS A 183 13.69 -5.94 8.78
N THR A 184 14.99 -5.62 8.73
CA THR A 184 16.00 -6.05 9.70
C THR A 184 15.59 -5.64 11.11
N LYS A 185 15.27 -4.36 11.30
CA LYS A 185 14.88 -3.82 12.60
C LYS A 185 13.64 -4.49 13.18
N VAL A 186 12.60 -4.71 12.38
CA VAL A 186 11.36 -5.34 12.87
C VAL A 186 11.60 -6.80 13.24
N LEU A 187 12.33 -7.55 12.39
CA LEU A 187 12.61 -8.97 12.66
C LEU A 187 13.49 -9.16 13.90
N GLU A 188 14.49 -8.31 14.12
CA GLU A 188 15.32 -8.33 15.34
C GLU A 188 14.52 -8.06 16.62
N MET A 189 13.48 -7.23 16.55
CA MET A 189 12.60 -6.93 17.69
C MET A 189 11.58 -8.04 17.97
N SER A 190 11.31 -8.90 16.96
CA SER A 190 10.37 -10.02 17.07
C SER A 190 11.03 -11.33 17.54
N GLU A 191 12.36 -11.38 17.62
CA GLU A 191 13.11 -12.53 18.18
C GLU A 191 12.89 -12.63 19.70
N PRO A 192 12.47 -13.79 20.23
CA PRO A 192 12.28 -13.98 21.66
C PRO A 192 13.61 -13.83 22.41
N GLY A 193 13.73 -12.75 23.19
CA GLY A 193 14.91 -12.47 24.03
C GLY A 193 15.47 -11.05 23.96
N LYS A 194 15.07 -10.24 22.96
CA LYS A 194 15.47 -8.83 22.86
C LYS A 194 14.30 -7.89 23.15
N ARG A 195 13.96 -7.68 24.43
CA ARG A 195 13.15 -6.50 24.81
C ARG A 195 13.99 -5.25 24.54
N ALA A 196 13.41 -4.26 23.87
CA ALA A 196 13.99 -2.93 23.75
C ALA A 196 14.41 -2.43 25.15
N PRO A 197 15.54 -1.72 25.28
CA PRO A 197 15.88 -1.10 26.55
C PRO A 197 14.73 -0.20 26.96
N VAL A 198 14.21 -0.43 28.16
CA VAL A 198 13.25 0.46 28.80
C VAL A 198 13.96 1.80 28.93
N SER A 199 13.53 2.80 28.14
CA SER A 199 13.97 4.18 28.35
C SER A 199 13.35 4.66 29.66
N SER A 200 14.07 4.45 30.75
CA SER A 200 13.86 5.15 32.00
C SER A 200 14.42 6.57 31.82
N GLU A 201 13.57 7.52 31.46
CA GLU A 201 13.84 8.92 31.80
C GLU A 201 12.58 9.50 32.45
N HIS A 202 12.65 9.57 33.78
CA HIS A 202 12.16 10.71 34.51
C HIS A 202 12.84 11.97 33.94
N PHE A 203 12.05 12.95 33.49
CA PHE A 203 11.99 14.34 33.97
C PHE A 203 10.88 15.07 33.19
#